data_AF-A0A3N5UQ23-F1
#
_entry.id   AF-A0A3N5UQ23-F1
#
_cell.length_a   1.000
_cell.length_b   1.000
_cell.length_c   1.000
_cell.angle_alpha   90.00
_cell.angle_beta   90.00
_cell.angle_gamma   90.00
#
_symmetry.space_group_name_H-M   'P 1'
#
loop_
_entity.id
_entity.type
_entity.pdbx_description
1 polymer ?
#
loop_
_entity_poly.entity_id
_entity_poly.type
_entity_poly.pdbx_seq_one_letter_code
_entity_poly.pdbx_strand_id
1 'polypeptide(L)' 'MIQLTESAAGKVKELLVEEGRSDIALRVAVQPGGCSGLRYAMYLDDQLSEKDVAE' A
#
# COMPACT_ATOMS: atom_id res chain seq x y z
N MET A 1 3.01 6.85 11.89
CA MET A 1 1.76 6.07 11.80
C MET A 1 0.96 6.60 10.62
N ILE A 2 0.60 5.74 9.67
CA ILE A 2 -0.20 6.09 8.49
C ILE A 2 -1.66 5.76 8.81
N GLN A 3 -2.60 6.60 8.38
CA GLN A 3 -4.03 6.37 8.55
C GLN A 3 -4.71 6.49 7.19
N LEU A 4 -5.58 5.54 6.88
CA LEU A 4 -6.46 5.62 5.71
C LEU A 4 -7.75 6.35 6.10
N THR A 5 -8.21 7.25 5.24
CA THR A 5 -9.60 7.71 5.31
C THR A 5 -10.54 6.56 5.02
N GLU A 6 -11.79 6.65 5.48
CA GLU A 6 -12.82 5.64 5.19
C GLU A 6 -12.97 5.39 3.68
N SER A 7 -12.94 6.45 2.87
CA SER A 7 -13.02 6.36 1.41
C SER A 7 -11.84 5.58 0.81
N ALA A 8 -10.62 5.82 1.30
CA ALA A 8 -9.43 5.12 0.83
C ALA A 8 -9.44 3.64 1.27
N ALA A 9 -9.80 3.37 2.52
CA ALA A 9 -9.96 2.00 3.02
C ALA A 9 -11.02 1.22 2.25
N GLY A 10 -12.15 1.87 1.92
CA GLY A 10 -13.19 1.30 1.06
C GLY A 10 -12.65 0.92 -0.32
N LYS A 11 -11.91 1.84 -0.97
CA LYS A 11 -11.36 1.56 -2.30
C LYS A 11 -10.31 0.44 -2.28
N VAL A 12 -9.45 0.42 -1.27
CA VAL A 12 -8.45 -0.65 -1.10
C VAL A 12 -9.14 -2.00 -0.93
N LYS A 13 -10.21 -2.06 -0.12
CA LYS A 13 -10.99 -3.28 0.08
C LYS A 13 -11.65 -3.77 -1.21
N GLU A 14 -12.20 -2.87 -2.02
CA GLU A 14 -12.75 -3.22 -3.35
C GLU A 14 -11.67 -3.86 -4.23
N LEU A 15 -10.49 -3.23 -4.33
CA LEU A 15 -9.40 -3.73 -5.17
C LEU A 15 -8.88 -5.10 -4.69
N LEU A 16 -8.79 -5.32 -3.37
CA LEU A 16 -8.41 -6.62 -2.80
C LEU A 16 -9.43 -7.73 -3.14
N VAL A 17 -10.73 -7.40 -3.16
CA VAL A 17 -11.79 -8.35 -3.54
C VAL A 17 -11.72 -8.68 -5.03
N GLU A 18 -11.45 -7.69 -5.89
CA GLU A 18 -11.31 -7.87 -7.34
C GLU A 18 -10.15 -8.81 -7.70
N GLU A 19 -9.04 -8.75 -6.95
CA GLU A 19 -7.89 -9.65 -7.11
C GLU A 19 -8.21 -11.11 -6.70
N GLY A 20 -9.25 -11.33 -5.88
CA GLY A 20 -9.68 -12.67 -5.47
C GLY A 20 -8.66 -13.43 -4.62
N ARG A 21 -7.65 -12.73 -4.08
CA ARG A 21 -6.52 -13.28 -3.34
C ARG A 21 -6.54 -12.79 -1.89
N SER A 22 -6.31 -13.69 -0.94
CA SER A 22 -6.29 -13.37 0.49
C SER A 22 -4.90 -13.07 1.04
N ASP A 23 -3.86 -13.28 0.24
CA ASP A 23 -2.45 -13.16 0.61
C ASP A 23 -1.81 -11.82 0.20
N ILE A 24 -2.59 -10.91 -0.37
CA ILE A 24 -2.15 -9.58 -0.81
C ILE A 24 -2.61 -8.48 0.17
N ALA A 25 -1.78 -7.45 0.32
CA ALA A 25 -2.05 -6.30 1.17
C ALA A 25 -1.65 -4.99 0.47
N LEU A 26 -2.20 -3.87 0.94
CA LEU A 26 -1.74 -2.55 0.52
C LEU A 26 -0.37 -2.26 1.13
N ARG A 27 0.65 -2.13 0.28
CA ARG A 27 1.98 -1.65 0.63
C ARG A 27 2.13 -0.19 0.27
N VAL A 28 2.59 0.62 1.23
CA VAL A 28 3.01 2.01 0.99
C VAL A 28 4.53 2.06 0.97
N ALA A 29 5.10 2.62 -0.09
CA ALA A 29 6.54 2.74 -0.28
C ALA A 29 6.94 4.18 -0.58
N VAL A 30 8.23 4.49 -0.40
CA VAL A 30 8.84 5.76 -0.81
C VAL A 30 9.86 5.46 -1.90
N GLN A 31 9.83 6.25 -2.97
CA GLN A 31 10.69 6.09 -4.14
C GLN A 31 11.39 7.41 -4.51
N PRO A 32 12.54 7.37 -5.20
CA PRO A 32 13.10 8.54 -5.84
C PRO A 32 12.13 9.13 -6.87
N GLY A 33 11.90 10.43 -6.80
CA GLY A 33 11.09 11.24 -7.73
C GLY A 33 11.92 12.16 -8.63
N GLY A 34 13.26 12.02 -8.64
CA GLY A 34 14.16 12.85 -9.43
C GLY A 34 14.44 14.20 -8.77
N CYS A 35 14.39 15.28 -9.56
CA CYS A 35 14.71 16.64 -9.08
C CYS A 35 13.76 17.15 -7.98
N SER A 36 12.58 16.55 -7.84
CA SER A 36 11.59 16.89 -6.81
C SER A 36 11.76 16.11 -5.51
N GLY A 37 12.78 15.24 -5.40
CA GLY A 37 13.08 14.51 -4.17
C GLY A 37 12.42 13.13 -4.11
N LEU A 38 11.64 12.88 -3.06
CA LEU A 38 11.00 11.58 -2.79
C LEU A 38 9.51 11.62 -3.13
N ARG A 39 8.94 10.47 -3.52
CA ARG A 39 7.51 10.30 -3.79
C ARG A 39 6.96 9.06 -3.09
N TYR A 40 5.69 9.10 -2.72
CA TYR A 40 4.98 7.90 -2.26
C TYR A 40 4.55 7.04 -3.45
N ALA A 41 4.56 5.74 -3.25
CA ALA A 41 4.01 4.73 -4.15
C ALA A 41 3.15 3.76 -3.35
N MET A 42 2.11 3.24 -3.97
CA MET A 42 1.18 2.28 -3.35
C MET A 42 1.04 1.07 -4.26
N TYR A 43 1.08 -0.12 -3.66
CA TYR A 43 1.03 -1.40 -4.36
C TYR A 43 0.08 -2.34 -3.63
N LEU A 44 -0.56 -3.26 -4.36
CA LEU A 44 -1.09 -4.48 -3.78
C LEU A 44 -0.01 -5.56 -3.94
N ASP A 45 0.49 -6.07 -2.84
CA ASP A 45 1.67 -6.93 -2.80
C ASP A 45 1.47 -8.06 -1.79
N ASP A 46 2.03 -9.24 -2.08
CA ASP A 46 1.99 -10.43 -1.22
C ASP A 46 3.29 -10.64 -0.42
N GLN A 47 4.33 -9.87 -0.74
CA GLN A 47 5.58 -9.93 0.00
C GLN A 47 5.46 -9.12 1.28
N LEU A 48 5.92 -9.66 2.40
CA LEU A 48 6.14 -8.94 3.65
C LEU A 48 7.65 -8.92 3.93
N SER A 49 8.19 -7.74 4.24
CA SER A 49 9.60 -7.53 4.58
C SER A 49 9.74 -7.26 6.06
N GLU A 50 10.90 -7.60 6.64
CA GLU A 50 11.24 -7.26 8.03
C GLU A 50 11.25 -5.74 8.31
N LYS A 51 11.32 -4.93 7.25
CA LYS A 51 11.28 -3.47 7.32
C LYS A 51 9.87 -2.89 7.28
N ASP A 52 8.87 -3.73 7.02
CA ASP A 52 7.49 -3.29 6.99
C ASP A 52 6.95 -3.09 8.40
N VAL A 53 6.12 -2.07 8.56
CA VAL A 53 5.35 -1.84 9.77
C VAL A 53 3.91 -2.20 9.48
N ALA A 54 3.49 -3.34 10.01
CA ALA A 54 2.12 -3.85 9.91
C ALA A 54 1.51 -3.91 11.32
N GLU A 55 1.03 -2.77 11.80
CA GLU A 55 0.26 -2.63 13.04
C GLU A 55 -0.92 -1.67 12.83
#